data_AF-F1B8D9-F1
#
_entry.id   AF-F1B8D9-F1
#
_cell.length_a   1.000
_cell.length_b   1.000
_cell.length_c   1.000
_cell.angle_alpha   90.00
_cell.angle_beta   90.00
_cell.angle_gamma   90.00
#
_symmetry.space_group_name_H-M   'P 1'
#
loop_
_entity.id
_entity.type
_entity.pdbx_description
1 polymer ?
#
loop_
_entity_poly.entity_id
_entity_poly.type
_entity_poly.pdbx_seq_one_letter_code
_entity_poly.pdbx_strand_id
1 'polypeptide(L)' 'MYTTMAILTLTSLIPPITIALVSPNEKNSYPHYVKTTIASTFMISLFPTMMFMCTDQEVIISNWHWTATQTLDLSLS' A
#
# COMPACT_ATOMS: atom_id res chain seq x y z
N MET A 1 -12.84 -3.83 7.90
CA MET A 1 -11.55 -3.94 8.62
C MET A 1 -10.43 -4.44 7.73
N TYR A 2 -10.60 -5.55 7.00
CA TYR A 2 -9.57 -6.04 6.07
C TYR A 2 -9.23 -5.02 4.97
N THR A 3 -10.26 -4.46 4.32
CA THR A 3 -10.09 -3.46 3.25
C THR A 3 -9.39 -2.18 3.71
N THR A 4 -9.75 -1.67 4.89
CA THR A 4 -9.10 -0.51 5.52
C THR A 4 -7.64 -0.78 5.87
N MET A 5 -7.31 -2.00 6.32
CA MET A 5 -5.92 -2.41 6.61
C MET A 5 -5.09 -2.54 5.33
N ALA A 6 -5.65 -3.14 4.27
CA ALA A 6 -4.99 -3.25 2.97
C ALA A 6 -4.70 -1.85 2.35
N ILE A 7 -5.68 -0.95 2.35
CA ILE A 7 -5.49 0.42 1.84
C ILE A 7 -4.46 1.19 2.68
N LEU A 8 -4.42 0.97 3.99
CA LEU A 8 -3.44 1.58 4.90
C LEU A 8 -2.00 1.12 4.57
N THR A 9 -1.81 -0.16 4.24
CA THR A 9 -0.49 -0.66 3.81
C THR A 9 -0.02 0.04 2.54
N LEU A 10 -0.88 0.15 1.51
CA LEU A 10 -0.56 0.80 0.24
C LEU A 10 -0.25 2.29 0.42
N THR A 11 -1.04 2.99 1.22
CA THR A 11 -0.82 4.43 1.50
C THR A 11 0.43 4.69 2.33
N SER A 12 0.85 3.75 3.18
CA SER A 12 2.12 3.87 3.93
C SER A 12 3.37 3.88 3.05
N LEU A 13 3.30 3.42 1.78
CA LEU A 13 4.44 3.50 0.84
C LEU A 13 4.53 4.83 0.10
N ILE A 14 3.54 5.73 0.21
CA ILE A 14 3.53 7.01 -0.49
C ILE A 14 4.57 8.02 0.09
N PRO A 15 4.76 8.16 1.42
CA PRO A 15 5.72 9.09 2.01
C PRO A 15 7.17 8.99 1.51
N PRO A 16 7.80 7.81 1.37
CA PRO A 16 9.17 7.72 0.88
C PRO A 16 9.28 8.10 -0.62
N ILE A 17 8.22 7.86 -1.40
CA ILE A 17 8.14 8.23 -2.83
C ILE A 17 8.02 9.76 -2.96
N THR A 18 7.16 10.40 -2.16
CA THR A 18 6.98 11.86 -2.22
C THR A 18 8.24 12.60 -1.76
N ILE A 19 8.93 12.11 -0.73
CA ILE A 19 10.19 12.68 -0.26
C ILE A 19 11.31 12.51 -1.30
N ALA A 20 11.34 11.38 -2.02
CA ALA A 20 12.27 11.18 -3.14
C ALA A 20 12.09 12.24 -4.24
N LEU A 21 10.83 12.60 -4.53
CA LEU A 21 10.46 13.56 -5.58
C LEU A 21 10.70 15.01 -5.16
N VAL A 22 10.43 15.36 -3.90
CA VAL A 22 10.47 16.75 -3.40
C VAL A 22 11.87 17.17 -2.97
N SER A 23 12.65 16.28 -2.36
CA SER A 23 13.93 16.64 -1.73
C SER A 23 15.04 15.62 -2.03
N PRO A 24 15.49 15.50 -3.29
CA PRO A 24 16.49 14.51 -3.70
C PRO A 24 17.92 14.74 -3.12
N ASN A 25 18.17 15.90 -2.49
CA ASN A 25 19.50 16.29 -1.99
C ASN A 25 19.77 15.97 -0.50
N GLU A 26 18.78 15.49 0.26
CA GLU A 26 18.91 15.10 1.67
C GLU A 26 19.64 13.75 1.83
N LYS A 27 20.94 13.67 1.48
CA LYS A 27 21.67 12.40 1.40
C LYS A 27 21.92 11.70 2.74
N ASN A 28 21.99 12.44 3.86
CA ASN A 28 22.47 11.90 5.12
C ASN A 28 21.37 11.19 5.94
N SER A 29 20.14 11.69 5.87
CA SER A 29 18.99 11.22 6.64
C SER A 29 18.07 10.29 5.81
N TYR A 30 18.08 10.45 4.48
CA TYR A 30 17.16 9.75 3.57
C TYR A 30 17.29 8.21 3.59
N PRO A 31 18.49 7.59 3.55
CA PRO A 31 18.61 6.14 3.61
C PRO A 31 18.06 5.55 4.92
N HIS A 32 18.28 6.24 6.04
CA HIS A 32 17.75 5.83 7.34
C HIS A 32 16.22 5.96 7.37
N TYR A 33 15.68 7.07 6.86
CA TYR A 33 14.25 7.31 6.76
C TYR A 33 13.53 6.27 5.89
N VAL A 34 14.11 5.92 4.74
CA VAL A 34 13.57 4.87 3.86
C VAL A 34 13.57 3.52 4.58
N LYS A 35 14.67 3.17 5.27
CA LYS A 35 14.74 1.93 6.05
C LYS A 35 13.66 1.86 7.13
N THR A 36 13.48 2.93 7.91
CA THR A 36 12.44 2.97 8.96
C THR A 36 11.03 2.90 8.39
N THR A 37 10.82 3.55 7.24
CA THR A 37 9.50 3.53 6.58
C THR A 37 9.18 2.15 6.03
N ILE A 38 10.11 1.49 5.34
CA ILE A 38 9.95 0.11 4.86
C ILE A 38 9.69 -0.84 6.03
N ALA A 39 10.43 -0.72 7.14
CA ALA A 39 10.22 -1.56 8.32
C ALA A 39 8.82 -1.35 8.92
N SER A 40 8.36 -0.10 9.01
CA SER A 40 7.04 0.25 9.52
C SER A 40 5.93 -0.27 8.60
N THR A 41 6.07 -0.06 7.30
CA THR A 41 5.17 -0.60 6.27
C THR A 41 5.11 -2.13 6.32
N PHE A 42 6.24 -2.82 6.48
CA PHE A 42 6.28 -4.27 6.63
C PHE A 42 5.48 -4.73 7.86
N MET A 43 5.67 -4.08 9.01
CA MET A 43 4.91 -4.39 10.22
C MET A 43 3.40 -4.19 10.03
N ILE A 44 2.99 -3.13 9.32
CA ILE A 44 1.57 -2.89 9.01
C ILE A 44 1.03 -3.97 8.06
N SER A 45 1.84 -4.44 7.09
CA SER A 45 1.43 -5.48 6.13
C SER A 45 1.19 -6.85 6.76
N LEU A 46 1.80 -7.14 7.92
CA LEU A 46 1.58 -8.40 8.63
C LEU A 46 0.15 -8.52 9.19
N PHE A 47 -0.52 -7.42 9.49
CA PHE A 47 -1.90 -7.45 10.00
C PHE A 47 -2.90 -8.07 9.02
N PRO A 48 -3.02 -7.59 7.76
CA PRO A 48 -3.89 -8.23 6.78
C PRO A 48 -3.44 -9.67 6.45
N THR A 49 -2.13 -9.97 6.45
CA THR A 49 -1.63 -11.34 6.25
C THR A 49 -2.06 -12.29 7.36
N MET A 50 -1.95 -11.88 8.64
CA MET A 50 -2.43 -12.69 9.75
C MET A 50 -3.95 -12.87 9.69
N MET A 51 -4.71 -11.82 9.35
CA MET A 51 -6.15 -11.94 9.18
C MET A 51 -6.50 -12.97 8.09
N PHE A 52 -5.82 -12.91 6.94
CA PHE A 52 -5.98 -13.90 5.88
C PHE A 52 -5.70 -15.32 6.37
N MET A 53 -4.58 -15.56 7.08
CA MET A 53 -4.24 -16.87 7.62
C MET A 53 -5.22 -17.37 8.69
N CYS A 54 -5.81 -16.48 9.49
CA CYS A 54 -6.72 -16.84 10.58
C CYS A 54 -8.15 -17.12 10.09
N THR A 55 -8.59 -16.47 9.01
CA THR A 55 -9.99 -16.54 8.55
C THR A 55 -10.14 -17.15 7.15
N ASP A 56 -9.05 -17.49 6.47
CA ASP A 56 -9.01 -17.94 5.06
C ASP A 56 -9.85 -17.06 4.12
N GLN A 57 -9.97 -15.77 4.46
CA GLN A 57 -10.86 -14.85 3.76
C GLN A 57 -10.09 -14.09 2.67
N GLU A 58 -10.31 -14.47 1.42
CA GLU A 58 -9.85 -13.72 0.27
C GLU A 58 -10.79 -12.55 -0.01
N VAL A 59 -10.25 -11.33 -0.07
CA VAL A 59 -11.03 -10.13 -0.38
C VAL A 59 -10.43 -9.44 -1.59
N ILE A 60 -11.24 -9.34 -2.64
CA ILE A 60 -10.98 -8.46 -3.78
C ILE A 60 -11.63 -7.11 -3.45
N ILE A 61 -10.81 -6.06 -3.38
CA ILE A 61 -11.30 -4.68 -3.30
C ILE A 61 -11.53 -4.23 -4.75
N SER A 62 -12.45 -3.32 -5.03
CA SER A 62 -12.65 -2.75 -6.37
C SER A 62 -12.97 -1.27 -6.21
N ASN A 63 -11.96 -0.50 -5.79
CA ASN A 63 -12.18 0.86 -5.29
C ASN A 63 -12.31 1.89 -6.42
N TRP A 64 -11.71 1.65 -7.58
CA TRP A 64 -11.71 2.61 -8.67
C TRP A 64 -12.21 1.98 -9.97
N HIS A 65 -13.37 2.41 -10.47
CA HIS A 65 -13.79 2.03 -11.81
C HIS A 65 -12.96 2.84 -12.82
N TRP A 66 -12.01 2.18 -13.51
CA TRP A 66 -11.10 2.85 -14.43
C TRP A 66 -11.80 3.14 -15.75
N THR A 67 -12.26 2.10 -16.44
CA THR A 67 -12.90 2.25 -17.76
C THR A 67 -13.72 1.01 -18.11
N ALA A 68 -14.84 1.24 -18.81
CA ALA A 68 -15.72 0.22 -19.36
C ALA A 68 -15.59 0.22 -20.89
N THR A 69 -15.30 -0.92 -21.50
CA THR A 69 -15.36 -1.10 -22.96
C THR A 69 -16.25 -2.28 -23.32
N GLN A 70 -17.42 -1.99 -23.91
CA GLN A 70 -18.45 -2.95 -24.30
C GLN A 70 -18.89 -3.90 -23.16
N THR A 71 -18.19 -5.01 -22.96
CA THR A 71 -18.46 -6.01 -21.92
C THR A 71 -17.35 -6.14 -20.88
N LEU A 72 -16.23 -5.41 -21.05
CA LEU A 72 -15.08 -5.43 -20.14
C LEU A 72 -15.07 -4.18 -19.26
N ASP A 73 -15.34 -4.38 -17.97
CA ASP A 73 -15.18 -3.36 -16.94
C ASP A 73 -13.85 -3.56 -16.21
N LEU A 74 -12.92 -2.63 -16.45
CA LEU A 74 -11.66 -2.56 -15.72
C LEU A 74 -11.90 -1.73 -14.46
N SER A 75 -11.92 -2.41 -13.32
CA SER A 75 -11.85 -1.79 -12.01
C SER A 75 -10.48 -2.06 -11.38
N LEU A 76 -9.89 -1.02 -10.82
CA LEU A 76 -8.67 -1.10 -10.02
C LEU A 76 -9.05 -1.70 -8.68
N SER A 77 -8.62 -2.94 -8.50
CA SER A 77 -8.87 -3.75 -7.33
C SER A 77 -7.89 -3.48 -6.21
#